data_AF-A0A1J8QIQ7-F1
#
_entry.id   AF-A0A1J8QIQ7-F1
#
_cell.length_a   1.000
_cell.length_b   1.000
_cell.length_c   1.000
_cell.angle_alpha   90.00
_cell.angle_beta   90.00
_cell.angle_gamma   90.00
#
_symmetry.space_group_name_H-M   'P 1'
#
loop_
_entity.id
_entity.type
_entity.pdbx_description
1 polymer ?
#
loop_
_entity_poly.entity_id
_entity_poly.type
_entity_poly.pdbx_seq_one_letter_code
_entity_poly.pdbx_strand_id
1 'polypeptide(L)'
;MILQIIQITSQLIIATVLLICHLILWPFQMTLQLIKVTVLLILWPFRIILSLIQYILNFILNVLGFTKQGVARDSSASRYQSIRYGGSVPQGSTFSKFQSYGANGA
;
A
#
# COMPACT_ATOMS: atom_id res chain seq x y z
N MET A 1 -48.23 37.31 -20.22
CA MET A 1 -48.84 35.96 -20.15
C MET A 1 -48.05 34.92 -20.96
N ILE A 2 -47.89 35.06 -22.28
CA ILE A 2 -47.19 34.06 -23.13
C ILE A 2 -45.72 33.83 -22.70
N LEU A 3 -44.96 34.90 -22.44
CA LEU A 3 -43.56 34.81 -21.96
C LEU A 3 -43.43 34.06 -20.63
N GLN A 4 -44.37 34.26 -19.71
CA GLN A 4 -44.38 33.56 -18.41
C GLN A 4 -44.68 32.06 -18.59
N ILE A 5 -45.59 31.72 -19.50
CA ILE A 5 -45.88 30.32 -19.83
C ILE A 5 -44.64 29.63 -20.41
N ILE A 6 -43.94 30.27 -21.35
CA ILE A 6 -42.69 29.74 -21.94
C ILE A 6 -41.60 29.57 -20.86
N GLN A 7 -41.46 30.55 -19.96
CA GLN A 7 -40.50 30.46 -18.87
C GLN A 7 -40.80 29.25 -17.96
N ILE A 8 -42.06 29.07 -17.55
CA ILE A 8 -42.46 27.96 -16.66
C ILE A 8 -42.24 26.60 -17.34
N THR A 9 -42.60 26.45 -18.61
CA THR A 9 -42.41 25.17 -19.33
C THR A 9 -40.94 24.84 -19.51
N SER A 10 -40.08 25.84 -19.81
CA SER A 10 -38.64 25.62 -19.91
C SER A 10 -38.01 25.14 -18.59
N GLN A 11 -38.41 25.74 -17.46
CA GLN A 11 -37.93 25.33 -16.14
C GLN A 11 -38.40 23.93 -15.76
N LEU A 12 -39.65 23.58 -16.10
CA LEU A 12 -40.18 22.23 -15.88
C LEU A 12 -39.40 21.17 -16.68
N ILE A 13 -39.05 21.47 -17.93
CA ILE A 13 -38.24 20.58 -18.76
C ILE A 13 -36.84 20.40 -18.17
N ILE A 14 -36.19 21.47 -17.75
CA ILE A 14 -34.86 21.39 -17.13
C ILE A 14 -34.91 20.54 -15.86
N ALA A 15 -35.89 20.81 -14.98
CA ALA A 15 -36.04 20.07 -13.72
C ALA A 15 -36.27 18.57 -13.94
N THR A 16 -37.11 18.21 -14.91
CA THR A 16 -37.39 16.81 -15.23
C THR A 16 -36.18 16.09 -15.82
N VAL A 17 -35.42 16.75 -16.71
CA VAL A 17 -34.16 16.20 -17.25
C VAL A 17 -33.13 15.98 -16.14
N LEU A 18 -32.96 16.94 -15.23
CA LEU A 18 -32.04 16.81 -14.11
C LEU A 18 -32.45 15.67 -13.16
N LEU A 19 -33.75 15.53 -12.88
CA LEU A 19 -34.28 14.43 -12.06
C LEU A 19 -33.95 13.07 -12.70
N ILE A 20 -34.19 12.93 -14.01
CA ILE A 20 -33.91 11.69 -14.75
C ILE A 20 -32.41 11.38 -14.74
N CYS A 21 -31.55 12.37 -15.01
CA CYS A 21 -30.11 12.19 -14.93
C CYS A 21 -29.65 11.75 -13.53
N HIS A 22 -30.19 12.35 -12.48
CA HIS A 22 -29.85 11.98 -11.11
C HIS A 22 -30.29 10.56 -10.76
N LEU A 23 -31.51 10.17 -11.16
CA LEU A 23 -32.05 8.83 -10.94
C LEU A 23 -31.19 7.75 -11.62
N ILE A 24 -30.61 8.05 -12.78
CA ILE A 24 -29.75 7.13 -13.53
C ILE A 24 -28.32 7.10 -12.96
N LEU A 25 -27.74 8.25 -12.63
CA LEU A 25 -26.34 8.35 -12.22
C LEU A 25 -26.11 7.92 -10.77
N TRP A 26 -27.07 8.16 -9.87
CA TRP A 26 -26.97 7.79 -8.46
C TRP A 26 -26.61 6.30 -8.26
N PRO A 27 -27.38 5.32 -8.79
CA PRO A 27 -27.11 3.91 -8.53
C PRO A 27 -25.71 3.50 -9.02
N PHE A 28 -25.26 4.06 -10.15
CA PHE A 28 -23.92 3.81 -10.66
C PHE A 28 -22.83 4.35 -9.73
N GLN A 29 -23.00 5.55 -9.18
CA GLN A 29 -22.04 6.09 -8.21
C GLN A 29 -21.99 5.25 -6.93
N MET A 30 -23.15 4.78 -6.44
CA MET A 30 -23.22 3.93 -5.25
C MET A 30 -22.54 2.57 -5.48
N THR A 31 -22.75 1.94 -6.64
CA THR A 31 -22.09 0.65 -6.93
C THR A 31 -20.57 0.80 -7.00
N LEU A 32 -20.06 1.87 -7.60
CA LEU A 32 -18.62 2.16 -7.62
C LEU A 32 -18.06 2.39 -6.21
N GLN A 33 -18.78 3.12 -5.36
CA GLN A 33 -18.37 3.32 -3.97
C GLN A 33 -18.34 2.01 -3.17
N LEU A 34 -19.36 1.17 -3.34
CA LEU A 34 -19.42 -0.16 -2.70
C LEU A 34 -18.27 -1.05 -3.14
N ILE A 35 -17.96 -1.09 -4.44
CA ILE A 35 -16.81 -1.84 -4.97
C ILE A 35 -15.52 -1.30 -4.35
N LYS A 36 -15.32 0.02 -4.32
CA LYS A 36 -14.12 0.63 -3.73
C LYS A 36 -13.96 0.27 -2.25
N VAL A 37 -15.03 0.38 -1.46
CA VAL A 37 -15.01 0.03 -0.03
C VAL A 37 -14.71 -1.46 0.15
N THR A 38 -15.32 -2.32 -0.67
CA THR A 38 -15.10 -3.78 -0.61
C THR A 38 -13.64 -4.13 -0.90
N VAL A 39 -13.07 -3.56 -1.96
CA VAL A 39 -11.66 -3.76 -2.33
C VAL A 39 -10.74 -3.25 -1.22
N LEU A 40 -11.02 -2.07 -0.65
CA LEU A 40 -10.23 -1.53 0.46
C LEU A 40 -10.31 -2.42 1.71
N LEU A 41 -11.50 -2.92 2.04
CA LEU A 41 -11.71 -3.79 3.19
C LEU A 41 -10.96 -5.12 3.06
N ILE A 42 -10.82 -5.64 1.84
CA ILE A 42 -10.04 -6.86 1.56
C ILE A 42 -8.53 -6.57 1.54
N LEU A 43 -8.09 -5.49 0.87
CA LEU A 43 -6.67 -5.23 0.67
C LEU A 43 -5.98 -4.65 1.91
N TRP A 44 -6.69 -3.86 2.72
CA TRP A 44 -6.15 -3.23 3.91
C TRP A 44 -5.59 -4.23 4.94
N PRO A 45 -6.31 -5.28 5.38
CA PRO A 45 -5.77 -6.26 6.32
C PRO A 45 -4.60 -7.04 5.72
N PHE A 46 -4.65 -7.37 4.43
CA PHE A 46 -3.55 -8.04 3.74
C PHE A 46 -2.27 -7.21 3.76
N ARG A 47 -2.36 -5.90 3.52
CA ARG A 47 -1.21 -4.99 3.64
C ARG A 47 -0.65 -4.94 5.05
N ILE A 48 -1.51 -4.89 6.07
CA ILE A 48 -1.07 -4.88 7.48
C ILE A 48 -0.30 -6.16 7.81
N ILE A 49 -0.81 -7.32 7.40
CA ILE A 49 -0.15 -8.62 7.64
C ILE A 49 1.24 -8.63 6.97
N LEU A 50 1.35 -8.18 5.72
CA LEU A 50 2.63 -8.11 5.02
C LEU A 50 3.60 -7.15 5.70
N SER A 51 3.14 -5.97 6.14
CA SER A 51 3.97 -5.02 6.87
C SER A 51 4.44 -5.57 8.21
N LEU A 52 3.61 -6.34 8.91
CA LEU A 52 3.99 -6.98 10.17
C LEU A 52 5.06 -8.06 9.96
N ILE A 53 4.93 -8.86 8.91
CA ILE A 53 5.96 -9.86 8.55
C ILE A 53 7.29 -9.16 8.26
N GLN A 54 7.29 -8.09 7.46
CA GLN A 54 8.50 -7.31 7.17
C GLN A 54 9.11 -6.73 8.45
N TYR A 55 8.29 -6.18 9.34
CA TYR A 55 8.74 -5.66 10.62
C TYR A 55 9.44 -6.72 11.47
N ILE A 56 8.85 -7.92 11.58
CA ILE A 56 9.44 -9.04 12.34
C ILE A 56 10.77 -9.49 11.71
N LEU A 57 10.82 -9.61 10.37
CA LEU A 57 12.06 -9.97 9.67
C LEU A 57 13.17 -8.94 9.91
N ASN A 58 12.85 -7.65 9.82
CA ASN A 58 13.81 -6.57 10.07
C ASN A 58 14.27 -6.55 11.53
N PHE A 59 13.36 -6.83 12.47
CA PHE A 59 13.70 -6.96 13.88
C PHE A 59 14.70 -8.11 14.11
N ILE A 60 14.45 -9.30 13.55
CA ILE A 60 15.36 -10.44 13.64
C ILE A 60 16.72 -10.10 13.03
N LEU A 61 16.74 -9.47 11.85
CA LEU A 61 17.97 -9.05 11.17
C LEU A 61 18.76 -8.05 12.02
N ASN A 62 18.09 -7.07 12.62
CA ASN A 62 18.72 -6.10 13.51
C ASN A 62 19.33 -6.76 14.75
N VAL A 63 18.63 -7.72 15.37
CA VAL A 63 19.16 -8.51 16.50
C VAL A 63 20.37 -9.35 16.10
N LEU A 64 20.38 -9.90 14.88
CA LEU A 64 21.54 -10.61 14.34
C LEU A 64 22.72 -9.69 14.04
N GLY A 65 22.48 -8.37 13.94
CA GLY A 65 23.49 -7.36 13.64
C GLY A 65 23.49 -6.88 12.20
N PHE A 66 22.47 -7.18 11.39
CA PHE A 66 22.29 -6.57 10.08
C PHE A 66 21.51 -5.26 10.22
N THR A 67 22.20 -4.14 10.03
CA THR A 67 21.65 -2.79 10.21
C THR A 67 21.71 -1.99 8.90
N LYS A 68 21.11 -0.78 8.88
CA LYS A 68 21.23 0.15 7.74
C LYS A 68 22.66 0.47 7.34
N GLN A 69 23.58 0.46 8.31
CA GLN A 69 25.00 0.80 8.12
C GLN A 69 25.83 -0.43 7.71
N GLY A 70 25.18 -1.58 7.51
CA GLY A 70 25.81 -2.87 7.27
C GLY A 70 25.85 -3.74 8.51
N VAL A 71 26.85 -4.61 8.58
CA VAL A 71 27.00 -5.57 9.67
C VAL A 71 27.58 -4.86 10.90
N ALA A 72 26.84 -4.87 12.01
CA ALA A 72 27.24 -4.29 13.28
C ALA A 72 28.50 -4.98 13.82
N ARG A 73 29.43 -4.19 14.38
CA ARG A 73 30.63 -4.72 15.02
C ARG A 73 30.25 -5.54 16.26
N ASP A 74 31.00 -6.60 16.51
CA ASP A 74 30.79 -7.53 17.64
C ASP A 74 29.40 -8.17 17.70
N SER A 75 28.75 -8.33 16.54
CA SER A 75 27.45 -8.99 16.41
C SER A 75 27.58 -10.45 15.98
N SER A 76 26.49 -11.20 16.09
CA SER A 76 26.39 -12.57 15.57
C SER A 76 26.71 -12.63 14.07
N ALA A 77 26.24 -11.65 13.30
CA ALA A 77 26.52 -11.54 11.88
C ALA A 77 28.00 -11.25 11.59
N SER A 78 28.67 -10.38 12.37
CA SER A 78 30.11 -10.11 12.16
C SER A 78 30.96 -11.33 12.49
N ARG A 79 30.61 -12.06 13.57
CA ARG A 79 31.30 -13.30 13.94
C ARG A 79 31.10 -14.41 12.90
N TYR A 80 29.90 -14.53 12.35
CA TYR A 80 29.64 -15.48 11.27
C TYR A 80 30.42 -15.11 10.00
N GLN A 81 30.47 -13.81 9.66
CA GLN A 81 31.24 -13.33 8.51
C GLN A 81 32.74 -13.63 8.65
N SER A 82 33.32 -13.39 9.83
CA SER A 82 34.75 -13.62 10.07
C SER A 82 35.09 -15.12 9.99
N ILE A 83 34.24 -15.99 10.53
CA ILE A 83 34.49 -17.44 10.56
C ILE A 83 34.25 -18.07 9.18
N ARG A 84 33.16 -17.71 8.51
CA ARG A 84 32.69 -18.41 7.29
C ARG A 84 33.23 -17.83 6.00
N TYR A 85 33.45 -16.52 5.96
CA TYR A 85 33.77 -15.78 4.73
C TYR A 85 35.12 -15.06 4.77
N GLY A 86 35.79 -15.02 5.92
CA GLY A 86 37.18 -14.53 6.05
C GLY A 86 37.39 -13.07 5.65
N GLY A 87 36.33 -12.28 5.47
CA GLY A 87 36.39 -10.87 5.06
C GLY A 87 35.74 -10.55 3.71
N SER A 88 35.45 -11.54 2.85
CA SER A 88 34.78 -11.32 1.56
C SER A 88 33.49 -12.12 1.45
N VAL A 89 32.35 -11.42 1.42
CA VAL A 89 31.03 -12.05 1.26
C VAL A 89 30.76 -12.25 -0.23
N PRO A 90 30.52 -13.50 -0.70
CA PRO A 90 30.19 -13.75 -2.10
C PRO A 90 28.87 -13.08 -2.48
N GLN A 91 28.85 -12.44 -3.65
CA GLN A 91 27.64 -11.87 -4.22
C GLN A 91 26.59 -12.96 -4.46
N GLY A 92 25.34 -12.70 -4.06
CA GLY A 92 24.23 -13.66 -4.20
C GLY A 92 24.15 -14.72 -3.10
N SER A 93 25.12 -14.77 -2.19
CA SER A 93 25.05 -15.62 -1.00
C SER A 93 23.89 -15.23 -0.07
N THR A 94 23.40 -16.18 0.71
CA THR A 94 22.33 -15.94 1.70
C THR A 94 22.70 -14.80 2.67
N PHE A 95 23.98 -14.67 3.02
CA PHE A 95 24.47 -13.57 3.85
C PHE A 95 24.35 -12.21 3.16
N SER A 96 24.72 -12.11 1.87
CA SER A 96 24.54 -10.87 1.10
C SER A 96 23.06 -10.46 0.97
N LYS A 97 22.15 -11.44 0.91
CA LYS A 97 20.70 -11.18 0.90
C LYS A 97 20.23 -10.61 2.24
N PHE A 98 20.64 -11.21 3.36
CA PHE A 98 20.33 -10.69 4.70
C PHE A 98 20.93 -9.31 4.95
N GLN A 99 22.15 -9.06 4.46
CA GLN A 99 22.77 -7.74 4.51
C GLN A 99 21.96 -6.70 3.71
N SER A 100 21.50 -7.05 2.51
CA SER A 100 20.63 -6.19 1.70
C SER A 100 19.28 -5.93 2.37
N TYR A 101 18.66 -6.95 2.97
CA TYR A 101 17.39 -6.78 3.70
C TYR A 101 17.55 -5.92 4.95
N GLY A 102 18.63 -6.10 5.73
CA GLY A 102 18.92 -5.23 6.86
C GLY A 102 19.22 -3.78 6.45
N ALA A 103 19.83 -3.58 5.28
CA ALA A 103 20.09 -2.26 4.73
C ALA A 103 18.81 -1.53 4.28
N ASN A 104 17.85 -2.27 3.70
CA ASN A 104 16.60 -1.72 3.16
C ASN A 104 15.44 -1.69 4.17
N GLY A 105 15.53 -2.45 5.27
CA GLY A 105 14.43 -2.73 6.18
C GLY A 105 14.57 -2.15 7.60
N ALA A 106 15.77 -1.76 8.02
CA ALA A 106 15.95 -0.97 9.24
C ALA A 106 15.59 0.49 8.97
#